data_AF-A0A949EUZ6-F1
#
_entry.id   AF-A0A949EUZ6-F1
#
_cell.length_a   1.000
_cell.length_b   1.000
_cell.length_c   1.000
_cell.angle_alpha   90.00
_cell.angle_beta   90.00
_cell.angle_gamma   90.00
#
_symmetry.space_group_name_H-M   'P 1'
#
loop_
_entity.id
_entity.type
_entity.pdbx_description
1 polymer ?
#
loop_
_entity_poly.entity_id
_entity_poly.type
_entity_poly.pdbx_seq_one_letter_code
_entity_poly.pdbx_strand_id
1 'polypeptide(L)'
;MDKNQIHNLKLATTLANLAEIYKQKSDGTKAAIDLNVAARTIRDYPGNIFDAYNRGFIASLPGIDETAYELIEEFFETGRIKLYDEIRGQYPDELIKFIRISGLGKKRIFKLYELLDLKSMSD
;
A
#
# COMPACT_ATOMS: atom_id res chain seq x y z
N MET A 1 -18.26 3.54 -10.80
CA MET A 1 -17.62 2.42 -10.06
C MET A 1 -18.44 2.15 -8.83
N ASP A 2 -18.74 0.89 -8.56
CA ASP A 2 -19.40 0.45 -7.32
C ASP A 2 -18.57 0.92 -6.10
N LYS A 3 -19.20 1.41 -5.03
CA LYS A 3 -18.51 1.82 -3.78
C LYS A 3 -17.62 0.71 -3.24
N ASN A 4 -18.02 -0.55 -3.45
CA ASN A 4 -17.26 -1.71 -3.01
C ASN A 4 -15.97 -1.89 -3.82
N GLN A 5 -16.00 -1.66 -5.13
CA GLN A 5 -14.78 -1.66 -5.95
C GLN A 5 -13.81 -0.53 -5.58
N ILE A 6 -14.32 0.61 -5.09
CA ILE A 6 -13.47 1.70 -4.61
C ILE A 6 -12.70 1.27 -3.35
N HIS A 7 -13.32 0.52 -2.44
CA HIS A 7 -12.67 0.01 -1.23
C HIS A 7 -11.63 -1.07 -1.56
N ASN A 8 -11.95 -2.03 -2.44
CA ASN A 8 -10.97 -3.04 -2.91
C ASN A 8 -9.74 -2.36 -3.53
N LEU A 9 -9.96 -1.41 -4.44
CA LEU A 9 -8.87 -0.72 -5.12
C LEU A 9 -8.03 0.11 -4.15
N LYS A 10 -8.65 0.78 -3.18
CA LYS A 10 -7.95 1.58 -2.17
C LYS A 10 -7.08 0.71 -1.26
N LEU A 11 -7.61 -0.41 -0.77
CA LEU A 11 -6.87 -1.35 0.07
C LEU A 11 -5.71 -1.98 -0.71
N ALA A 12 -5.98 -2.51 -1.91
CA ALA A 12 -4.97 -3.09 -2.78
C ALA A 12 -3.83 -2.11 -3.10
N THR A 13 -4.17 -0.85 -3.39
CA THR A 13 -3.17 0.20 -3.67
C THR A 13 -2.31 0.47 -2.43
N THR A 14 -2.92 0.51 -1.24
CA THR A 14 -2.19 0.76 0.02
C THR A 14 -1.23 -0.39 0.32
N LEU A 15 -1.66 -1.66 0.21
CA LEU A 15 -0.79 -2.82 0.40
C LEU A 15 0.35 -2.87 -0.63
N ALA A 16 0.06 -2.56 -1.89
CA ALA A 16 1.10 -2.42 -2.92
C ALA A 16 2.06 -1.26 -2.62
N ASN A 17 1.63 -0.20 -1.93
CA ASN A 17 2.54 0.86 -1.47
C ASN A 17 3.48 0.34 -0.39
N LEU A 18 2.93 -0.35 0.61
CA LEU A 18 3.70 -0.96 1.70
C LEU A 18 4.70 -1.99 1.19
N ALA A 19 4.30 -2.85 0.23
CA ALA A 19 5.21 -3.81 -0.39
C ALA A 19 6.47 -3.15 -0.97
N GLU A 20 6.32 -1.96 -1.57
CA GLU A 20 7.43 -1.24 -2.16
C GLU A 20 8.38 -0.64 -1.12
N ILE A 21 7.86 -0.31 0.07
CA ILE A 21 8.61 0.14 1.24
C ILE A 21 9.36 -1.03 1.86
N TYR A 22 8.70 -2.16 2.11
CA TYR A 22 9.34 -3.36 2.65
C TYR A 22 10.50 -3.82 1.77
N LYS A 23 10.39 -3.67 0.45
CA LYS A 23 11.47 -3.99 -0.49
C LYS A 23 12.72 -3.11 -0.33
N GLN A 24 12.65 -1.97 0.35
CA GLN A 24 13.81 -1.13 0.64
C GLN A 24 14.56 -1.58 1.91
N LYS A 25 13.91 -2.36 2.79
CA LYS A 25 14.54 -2.94 3.98
C LYS A 25 15.37 -4.16 3.58
N SER A 26 16.53 -4.35 4.21
CA SER A 26 17.46 -5.46 3.90
C SER A 26 16.84 -6.85 4.12
N ASP A 27 15.90 -6.96 5.06
CA ASP A 27 15.18 -8.18 5.44
C ASP A 27 13.71 -8.21 4.91
N GLY A 28 13.23 -7.12 4.31
CA GLY A 28 11.82 -6.98 3.94
C GLY A 28 11.42 -7.60 2.59
N THR A 29 12.32 -8.33 1.92
CA THR A 29 12.06 -8.90 0.60
C THR A 29 10.88 -9.88 0.60
N LYS A 30 10.79 -10.76 1.61
CA LYS A 30 9.69 -11.73 1.72
C LYS A 30 8.35 -11.02 1.93
N ALA A 31 8.27 -10.13 2.93
CA ALA A 31 7.07 -9.33 3.20
C ALA A 31 6.63 -8.51 1.98
N ALA A 32 7.57 -7.97 1.20
CA ALA A 32 7.26 -7.27 -0.05
C ALA A 32 6.61 -8.17 -1.10
N ILE A 33 7.04 -9.44 -1.21
CA ILE A 33 6.42 -10.40 -2.13
C ILE A 33 5.01 -10.73 -1.65
N ASP A 34 4.87 -11.10 -0.37
CA ASP A 34 3.62 -11.52 0.24
C ASP A 34 2.55 -10.40 0.12
N LEU A 35 2.91 -9.16 0.46
CA LEU A 35 2.03 -7.99 0.30
C LEU A 35 1.66 -7.69 -1.16
N ASN A 36 2.53 -7.96 -2.13
CA ASN A 36 2.19 -7.81 -3.56
C ASN A 36 1.24 -8.90 -4.06
N VAL A 37 1.28 -10.08 -3.45
CA VAL A 37 0.28 -11.14 -3.71
C VAL A 37 -1.05 -10.71 -3.10
N ALA A 38 -1.07 -10.31 -1.82
CA ALA A 38 -2.26 -9.79 -1.14
C ALA A 38 -2.95 -8.67 -1.94
N ALA A 39 -2.18 -7.67 -2.38
CA ALA A 39 -2.68 -6.55 -3.16
C ALA A 39 -3.34 -6.98 -4.47
N ARG A 40 -2.75 -7.95 -5.19
CA ARG A 40 -3.34 -8.49 -6.42
C ARG A 40 -4.61 -9.28 -6.13
N THR A 41 -4.58 -10.15 -5.13
CA THR A 41 -5.74 -10.93 -4.68
C THR A 41 -6.92 -10.03 -4.35
N ILE A 42 -6.70 -8.94 -3.62
CA ILE A 42 -7.76 -7.99 -3.23
C ILE A 42 -8.27 -7.19 -4.42
N ARG A 43 -7.37 -6.74 -5.31
CA ARG A 43 -7.73 -5.99 -6.52
C ARG A 43 -8.59 -6.82 -7.46
N ASP A 44 -8.21 -8.08 -7.65
CA ASP A 44 -8.83 -8.99 -8.62
C ASP A 44 -10.00 -9.78 -7.98
N TYR A 45 -10.30 -9.56 -6.70
CA TYR A 45 -11.41 -10.20 -6.01
C TYR A 45 -12.74 -9.78 -6.65
N PRO A 46 -13.56 -10.75 -7.12
CA PRO A 46 -14.78 -10.44 -7.89
C PRO A 46 -15.90 -9.82 -7.04
N GLY A 47 -15.83 -9.94 -5.71
CA GLY A 47 -16.83 -9.42 -4.78
C GLY A 47 -16.34 -8.23 -3.97
N ASN A 48 -17.08 -7.91 -2.92
CA ASN A 48 -16.69 -6.93 -1.93
C ASN A 48 -15.71 -7.56 -0.94
N ILE A 49 -14.48 -7.04 -0.85
CA ILE A 49 -13.47 -7.60 0.05
C ILE A 49 -13.82 -7.36 1.53
N PHE A 50 -14.62 -6.34 1.83
CA PHE A 50 -15.12 -6.11 3.19
C PHE A 50 -16.09 -7.21 3.65
N ASP A 51 -16.90 -7.76 2.75
CA ASP A 51 -17.79 -8.86 3.08
C ASP A 51 -17.01 -10.16 3.31
N ALA A 52 -15.93 -10.36 2.55
CA ALA A 52 -14.99 -11.47 2.78
C ALA A 52 -14.29 -11.35 4.15
N TYR A 53 -13.93 -10.12 4.55
CA TYR A 53 -13.37 -9.83 5.87
C TYR A 53 -14.37 -10.10 6.99
N ASN A 54 -15.59 -9.55 6.93
CA ASN A 54 -16.62 -9.76 7.96
C ASN A 54 -17.02 -11.23 8.15
N ARG A 55 -16.86 -12.06 7.10
CA ARG A 55 -17.14 -13.49 7.14
C ARG A 55 -15.94 -14.35 7.56
N GLY A 56 -14.79 -13.73 7.83
CA GLY A 56 -13.52 -14.42 8.13
C GLY A 56 -12.90 -15.13 6.92
N PHE A 57 -13.53 -15.08 5.75
CA PHE A 57 -13.05 -15.77 4.54
C PHE A 57 -11.77 -15.15 3.98
N ILE A 58 -11.52 -13.87 4.26
CA ILE A 58 -10.36 -13.14 3.74
C ILE A 58 -9.02 -13.80 4.10
N ALA A 59 -8.92 -14.42 5.27
CA ALA A 59 -7.71 -15.10 5.75
C ALA A 59 -7.37 -16.38 4.94
N SER A 60 -8.34 -16.89 4.17
CA SER A 60 -8.12 -18.04 3.27
C SER A 60 -7.66 -17.63 1.87
N LEU A 61 -7.65 -16.32 1.57
CA LEU A 61 -7.31 -15.83 0.24
C LEU A 61 -5.78 -15.88 0.01
N PRO A 62 -5.34 -16.12 -1.25
CA PRO A 62 -3.91 -16.20 -1.57
C PRO A 62 -3.13 -14.93 -1.17
N GLY A 63 -2.01 -15.13 -0.48
CA GLY A 63 -1.14 -14.04 -0.05
C GLY A 63 -1.64 -13.25 1.16
N ILE A 64 -2.76 -13.64 1.78
CA ILE A 64 -3.20 -13.08 3.06
C ILE A 64 -2.59 -13.90 4.19
N ASP A 65 -1.36 -13.56 4.57
CA ASP A 65 -0.71 -14.05 5.79
C ASP A 65 -1.07 -13.17 7.00
N GLU A 66 -0.51 -13.48 8.18
CA GLU A 66 -0.77 -12.75 9.43
C GLU A 66 -0.49 -11.25 9.28
N THR A 67 0.66 -10.89 8.68
CA THR A 67 1.04 -9.48 8.45
C THR A 67 0.07 -8.78 7.49
N ALA A 68 -0.31 -9.42 6.38
CA ALA A 68 -1.29 -8.85 5.47
C ALA A 68 -2.65 -8.72 6.14
N TYR A 69 -3.06 -9.71 6.95
CA TYR A 69 -4.32 -9.70 7.67
C TYR A 69 -4.40 -8.54 8.67
N GLU A 70 -3.38 -8.33 9.50
CA GLU A 70 -3.31 -7.22 10.46
C GLU A 70 -3.47 -5.86 9.77
N LEU A 71 -2.80 -5.66 8.63
CA LEU A 71 -2.89 -4.42 7.85
C LEU A 71 -4.28 -4.21 7.24
N ILE A 72 -4.94 -5.29 6.85
CA ILE A 72 -6.29 -5.24 6.29
C ILE A 72 -7.31 -4.95 7.39
N GLU A 73 -7.18 -5.58 8.55
CA GLU A 73 -7.97 -5.31 9.74
C GLU A 73 -7.84 -3.85 10.16
N GLU A 74 -6.61 -3.34 10.29
CA GLU A 74 -6.36 -1.93 10.61
C GLU A 74 -7.05 -0.99 9.61
N PHE A 75 -6.97 -1.30 8.32
CA PHE A 75 -7.62 -0.52 7.28
C PHE A 75 -9.14 -0.50 7.41
N PHE A 76 -9.76 -1.63 7.75
CA PHE A 76 -11.21 -1.71 7.89
C PHE A 76 -11.74 -1.14 9.20
N GLU A 77 -10.99 -1.26 10.29
CA GLU A 77 -11.37 -0.71 11.59
C GLU A 77 -11.16 0.80 11.67
N THR A 78 -10.03 1.29 11.14
CA THR A 78 -9.61 2.70 11.32
C THR A 78 -9.80 3.56 10.06
N GLY A 79 -9.97 2.92 8.90
CA GLY A 79 -10.00 3.57 7.59
C GLY A 79 -8.60 3.95 7.06
N ARG A 80 -7.53 3.60 7.77
CA ARG A 80 -6.14 3.99 7.53
C ARG A 80 -5.19 2.83 7.84
N ILE A 81 -3.93 2.97 7.42
CA ILE A 81 -2.85 2.09 7.88
C ILE A 81 -1.77 3.01 8.43
N LYS A 82 -1.46 2.90 9.71
CA LYS A 82 -0.57 3.83 10.43
C LYS A 82 0.81 3.92 9.78
N LEU A 83 1.38 2.79 9.39
CA LEU A 83 2.67 2.75 8.69
C LEU A 83 2.61 3.52 7.36
N TYR A 84 1.49 3.46 6.63
CA TYR A 84 1.31 4.21 5.41
C TYR A 84 1.19 5.72 5.67
N ASP A 85 0.47 6.10 6.73
CA ASP A 85 0.30 7.49 7.14
C ASP A 85 1.61 8.11 7.65
N GLU A 86 2.40 7.39 8.44
CA GLU A 86 3.72 7.82 8.92
C GLU A 86 4.67 8.12 7.75
N ILE A 87 4.65 7.26 6.73
CA ILE A 87 5.50 7.45 5.55
C ILE A 87 4.97 8.59 4.70
N ARG A 88 3.65 8.69 4.51
CA ARG A 88 3.06 9.84 3.81
C ARG A 88 3.42 11.16 4.51
N GLY A 89 3.47 11.19 5.84
CA GLY A 89 3.85 12.35 6.64
C GLY A 89 5.31 12.78 6.48
N GLN A 90 6.19 11.91 5.97
CA GLN A 90 7.59 12.25 5.68
C GLN A 90 7.76 12.99 4.35
N TYR A 91 6.71 13.09 3.53
CA TYR A 91 6.77 13.72 2.22
C TYR A 91 5.76 14.87 2.09
N PRO A 92 6.11 15.97 1.40
CA PRO A 92 5.16 17.05 1.12
C PRO A 92 3.95 16.55 0.33
N ASP A 93 2.76 17.05 0.65
CA ASP A 93 1.52 16.70 -0.07
C ASP A 93 1.59 17.09 -1.56
N GLU A 94 2.36 18.12 -1.92
CA GLU A 94 2.63 18.48 -3.32
C GLU A 94 3.31 17.35 -4.08
N LEU A 95 4.26 16.64 -3.46
CA LEU A 95 4.93 15.49 -4.07
C LEU A 95 3.94 14.36 -4.32
N ILE A 96 3.06 14.09 -3.35
CA ILE A 96 2.00 13.07 -3.46
C ILE A 96 1.02 13.39 -4.59
N LYS A 97 0.64 14.67 -4.75
CA LYS A 97 -0.19 15.14 -5.87
C LYS A 97 0.54 14.95 -7.21
N PHE A 98 1.83 15.25 -7.25
CA PHE A 98 2.65 15.08 -8.45
C PHE A 98 2.75 13.61 -8.88
N ILE A 99 2.83 12.68 -7.93
CA ILE A 99 2.79 11.22 -8.18
C ILE A 99 1.49 10.81 -8.90
N ARG A 100 0.36 11.35 -8.47
CA ARG A 100 -0.94 11.02 -9.08
C ARG A 100 -1.10 11.57 -10.49
N ILE A 101 -0.57 12.77 -10.76
CA ILE A 101 -0.74 13.48 -12.04
C ILE A 101 0.24 12.97 -13.09
N SER A 102 1.49 12.70 -12.72
CA SER A 102 2.57 12.40 -13.67
C SER A 102 2.51 11.01 -14.31
N GLY A 103 1.67 10.10 -13.78
CA GLY A 103 1.65 8.69 -14.22
C GLY A 103 2.95 7.92 -13.91
N LEU A 104 3.93 8.58 -13.30
CA LEU A 104 5.15 7.97 -12.81
C LEU A 104 4.82 7.25 -11.51
N GLY A 105 5.07 5.94 -11.47
CA GLY A 105 4.82 5.15 -10.27
C GLY A 105 5.52 5.76 -9.06
N LYS A 106 4.79 5.84 -7.93
CA LYS A 106 5.22 6.38 -6.62
C LYS A 106 6.69 6.13 -6.27
N LYS A 107 7.19 4.93 -6.59
CA LYS A 107 8.55 4.47 -6.31
C LYS A 107 9.62 5.29 -7.02
N ARG A 108 9.38 5.68 -8.28
CA ARG A 108 10.31 6.49 -9.07
C ARG A 108 10.36 7.92 -8.55
N ILE A 109 9.23 8.47 -8.13
CA ILE A 109 9.18 9.84 -7.62
C ILE A 109 9.73 9.95 -6.20
N PHE A 110 9.44 9.00 -5.30
CA PHE A 110 10.05 9.02 -3.97
C PHE A 110 11.58 8.91 -4.04
N LYS A 111 12.10 8.00 -4.88
CA LYS A 111 13.55 7.88 -5.10
C LYS A 111 14.15 9.16 -5.70
N LEU A 112 13.45 9.81 -6.63
CA LEU A 112 13.88 11.08 -7.21
C LEU A 112 13.89 12.20 -6.16
N TYR A 113 12.86 12.26 -5.30
CA TYR A 113 12.78 13.22 -4.21
C TYR A 113 13.92 13.04 -3.21
N GLU A 114 14.17 11.81 -2.73
CA GLU A 114 15.31 11.52 -1.85
C GLU A 114 16.64 11.93 -2.48
N LEU A 115 16.86 11.63 -3.77
CA LEU A 115 18.05 12.04 -4.51
C LEU A 115 18.21 13.57 -4.63
N LEU A 116 17.11 14.29 -4.83
CA LEU A 116 17.11 15.75 -4.94
C LEU A 116 17.30 16.42 -3.57
N ASP A 117 16.67 15.88 -2.53
CA ASP A 117 16.77 16.37 -1.15
C ASP A 117 18.18 16.17 -0.59
N LEU A 118 18.78 14.99 -0.80
CA LEU A 118 20.19 14.72 -0.45
C LEU A 118 21.17 15.65 -1.18
N LYS A 119 20.89 15.99 -2.45
CA LYS A 119 21.67 16.99 -3.19
C LYS A 119 21.48 18.40 -2.65
N SER A 120 20.29 18.75 -2.16
CA SER A 120 20.02 20.06 -1.58
C SER A 120 20.66 20.28 -0.20
N MET A 121 20.92 19.20 0.55
CA MET A 121 21.61 19.25 1.85
C MET A 121 23.14 19.19 1.75
N SER A 122 23.69 18.91 0.57
CA SER A 122 25.13 18.75 0.34
C SER A 122 25.79 20.01 -0.27
N ASP A 123 25.13 21.16 -0.19
CA ASP A 123 25.60 22.46 -0.70
C ASP A 123 25.68 23.51 0.42
#